data_AF-A0A817Q0Y2-F1
#
_entry.id   AF-A0A817Q0Y2-F1
#
_cell.length_a   1.000
_cell.length_b   1.000
_cell.length_c   1.000
_cell.angle_alpha   90.00
_cell.angle_beta   90.00
_cell.angle_gamma   90.00
#
_symmetry.space_group_name_H-M   'P 1'
#
loop_
_entity.id
_entity.type
_entity.pdbx_description
1 polymer ?
#
loop_
_entity_poly.entity_id
_entity_poly.type
_entity_poly.pdbx_seq_one_letter_code
_entity_poly.pdbx_strand_id
1 'polypeptide(L)'
;MTDEELSKISPKDNSFEEFPPVYITAGTNEISIDAIRDMTEKMRLSGVEVILDEGEGLMHTYALFHLWSPQSRCVQEKIRLWIREQLVIGIQSTSEMDSVVTNQICS
;
A
#
# COMPACT_ATOMS: atom_id res chain seq x y z
N MET A 1 -16.89 3.30 -26.16
CA MET A 1 -15.81 3.55 -25.20
C MET A 1 -14.52 3.24 -25.93
N THR A 2 -13.65 4.23 -26.08
CA THR A 2 -12.36 4.05 -26.76
C THR A 2 -11.34 3.44 -25.79
N ASP A 3 -10.26 2.89 -26.31
CA ASP A 3 -9.17 2.32 -25.50
C ASP A 3 -8.52 3.39 -24.58
N GLU A 4 -8.51 4.65 -25.02
CA GLU A 4 -8.04 5.79 -24.23
C GLU A 4 -8.95 6.09 -23.02
N GLU A 5 -10.27 5.93 -23.17
CA GLU A 5 -11.21 6.09 -22.07
C GLU A 5 -11.10 4.94 -21.07
N LEU A 6 -10.88 3.72 -21.56
CA LEU A 6 -10.66 2.51 -20.75
C LEU A 6 -9.39 2.63 -19.89
N SER A 7 -8.29 3.15 -20.46
CA SER A 7 -7.03 3.41 -19.75
C SER A 7 -7.18 4.34 -18.54
N LYS A 8 -8.09 5.33 -18.62
CA LYS A 8 -8.36 6.28 -17.51
C LYS A 8 -9.20 5.65 -16.39
N ILE A 9 -9.97 4.61 -16.71
CA ILE A 9 -10.88 3.94 -15.76
C ILE A 9 -10.20 2.73 -15.12
N SER A 10 -9.33 2.03 -15.85
CA SER A 10 -8.66 0.82 -15.39
C SER A 10 -7.15 0.91 -15.64
N PRO A 11 -6.35 1.20 -14.60
CA PRO A 11 -4.90 1.31 -14.74
C PRO A 11 -4.20 -0.03 -15.01
N LYS A 12 -4.93 -1.15 -14.99
CA LYS A 12 -4.38 -2.50 -15.16
C LYS A 12 -3.63 -2.71 -16.48
N ASP A 13 -3.95 -1.92 -17.50
CA ASP A 13 -3.38 -2.00 -18.84
C ASP A 13 -2.47 -0.79 -19.17
N ASN A 14 -2.24 0.09 -18.19
CA ASN A 14 -1.36 1.25 -18.35
C ASN A 14 0.11 0.87 -18.06
N SER A 15 1.03 1.62 -18.66
CA SER A 15 2.43 1.58 -18.23
C SER A 15 2.58 2.19 -16.84
N PHE A 16 3.38 1.55 -15.98
CA PHE A 16 3.78 2.05 -14.67
C PHE A 16 5.21 2.58 -14.65
N GLU A 17 5.81 2.82 -15.83
CA GLU A 17 7.12 3.47 -15.92
C GLU A 17 7.09 4.84 -15.22
N GLU A 18 8.14 5.12 -14.44
CA GLU A 18 8.31 6.35 -13.65
C GLU A 18 7.22 6.62 -12.58
N PHE A 19 6.38 5.62 -12.26
CA PHE A 19 5.41 5.76 -11.19
C PHE A 19 6.13 5.90 -9.83
N PRO A 20 5.63 6.77 -8.92
CA PRO A 20 6.25 6.93 -7.59
C PRO A 20 6.15 5.62 -6.79
N PRO A 21 6.97 5.46 -5.72
CA PRO A 21 6.80 4.36 -4.77
C PRO A 21 5.37 4.26 -4.24
N VAL A 22 4.87 3.03 -4.08
CA VAL A 22 3.47 2.77 -3.73
C VAL A 22 3.37 1.85 -2.52
N TYR A 23 2.45 2.21 -1.63
CA TYR A 23 2.01 1.39 -0.53
C TYR A 23 0.55 0.98 -0.74
N ILE A 24 0.30 -0.32 -0.89
CA ILE A 24 -1.01 -0.89 -1.13
C ILE A 24 -1.43 -1.69 0.10
N THR A 25 -2.63 -1.43 0.61
CA THR A 25 -3.28 -2.27 1.62
C THR A 25 -4.40 -3.05 0.99
N ALA A 26 -4.45 -4.35 1.25
CA ALA A 26 -5.52 -5.22 0.75
C ALA A 26 -5.92 -6.22 1.84
N GLY A 27 -7.20 -6.56 1.93
CA GLY A 27 -7.69 -7.61 2.82
C GLY A 27 -7.79 -8.92 2.07
N THR A 28 -7.33 -10.05 2.62
CA THR A 28 -7.39 -11.33 1.87
C THR A 28 -8.82 -11.87 1.70
N ASN A 29 -9.79 -11.31 2.44
CA ASN A 29 -11.21 -11.58 2.28
C ASN A 29 -11.93 -10.45 1.52
N GLU A 30 -11.41 -10.09 0.34
CA GLU A 30 -12.06 -9.15 -0.58
C GLU A 30 -12.05 -9.67 -2.02
N ILE A 31 -13.06 -9.30 -2.80
CA ILE A 31 -13.23 -9.78 -4.19
C ILE A 31 -12.10 -9.33 -5.13
N SER A 32 -11.42 -8.24 -4.79
CA SER A 32 -10.42 -7.58 -5.63
C SER A 32 -8.99 -8.07 -5.37
N ILE A 33 -8.76 -8.98 -4.43
CA ILE A 33 -7.41 -9.34 -3.98
C ILE A 33 -6.52 -9.85 -5.10
N ASP A 34 -7.04 -10.69 -6.00
CA ASP A 34 -6.27 -11.23 -7.12
C ASP A 34 -5.90 -10.13 -8.12
N ALA A 35 -6.85 -9.22 -8.42
CA ALA A 35 -6.57 -8.07 -9.28
C ALA A 35 -5.54 -7.11 -8.67
N ILE A 36 -5.54 -6.95 -7.34
CA ILE A 36 -4.56 -6.15 -6.62
C ILE A 36 -3.16 -6.80 -6.70
N ARG A 37 -3.06 -8.12 -6.51
CA ARG A 37 -1.81 -8.87 -6.64
C ARG A 37 -1.25 -8.78 -8.07
N ASP A 38 -2.10 -8.97 -9.08
CA ASP A 38 -1.72 -8.86 -10.48
C ASP A 38 -1.21 -7.45 -10.82
N MET A 39 -1.90 -6.40 -10.35
CA MET A 39 -1.48 -5.03 -10.54
C MET A 39 -0.15 -4.74 -9.84
N THR A 40 0.00 -5.21 -8.60
CA THR A 40 1.25 -5.06 -7.81
C THR A 40 2.43 -5.65 -8.56
N GLU A 41 2.28 -6.85 -9.14
CA GLU A 41 3.34 -7.49 -9.89
C GLU A 41 3.69 -6.72 -11.16
N LYS A 42 2.69 -6.24 -11.91
CA LYS A 42 2.93 -5.37 -13.08
C LYS A 42 3.73 -4.12 -12.72
N MET A 43 3.40 -3.46 -11.61
CA MET A 43 4.12 -2.28 -11.14
C MET A 43 5.58 -2.61 -10.79
N ARG A 44 5.83 -3.72 -10.08
CA ARG A 44 7.18 -4.19 -9.76
C ARG A 44 7.99 -4.50 -11.02
N LEU A 45 7.38 -5.13 -12.01
CA LEU A 45 8.02 -5.42 -13.30
C LEU A 45 8.37 -4.15 -14.08
N SER A 46 7.65 -3.04 -13.86
CA SER A 46 7.98 -1.71 -14.39
C SER A 46 9.03 -0.96 -13.56
N GLY A 47 9.62 -1.58 -12.54
CA GLY A 47 10.67 -0.98 -11.70
C GLY A 47 10.15 -0.10 -10.57
N VAL A 48 8.83 -0.09 -10.30
CA VAL A 48 8.24 0.67 -9.20
C VAL A 48 8.51 -0.04 -7.87
N GLU A 49 8.92 0.72 -6.86
CA GLU A 49 8.97 0.22 -5.48
C GLU A 49 7.55 0.07 -4.94
N VAL A 50 7.09 -1.17 -4.72
CA VAL A 50 5.73 -1.45 -4.25
C VAL A 50 5.72 -2.35 -3.02
N ILE A 51 5.15 -1.83 -1.95
CA ILE A 51 4.78 -2.58 -0.75
C ILE A 51 3.31 -2.99 -0.87
N LEU A 52 3.04 -4.28 -0.74
CA LEU A 52 1.68 -4.83 -0.62
C LEU A 52 1.54 -5.40 0.80
N ASP A 53 0.78 -4.71 1.67
CA ASP A 53 0.47 -5.15 3.04
C ASP A 53 -0.90 -5.84 3.07
N GLU A 54 -0.87 -7.16 2.99
CA GLU A 54 -2.08 -8.01 3.00
C GLU A 54 -2.52 -8.30 4.44
N GLY A 55 -3.74 -7.88 4.76
CA GLY A 55 -4.41 -8.19 6.01
C GLY A 55 -5.13 -9.53 5.93
N GLU A 56 -4.59 -10.56 6.60
CA GLU A 56 -5.17 -11.91 6.56
C GLU A 56 -6.58 -11.95 7.17
N GLY A 57 -7.55 -12.46 6.41
CA GLY A 57 -8.96 -12.54 6.79
C GLY A 57 -9.68 -11.19 6.85
N LEU A 58 -9.00 -10.08 6.54
CA LEU A 58 -9.57 -8.74 6.62
C LEU A 58 -10.38 -8.41 5.36
N MET A 59 -11.36 -7.53 5.54
CA MET A 59 -12.29 -7.11 4.50
C MET A 59 -11.74 -5.96 3.64
N HIS A 60 -12.48 -5.64 2.58
CA HIS A 60 -12.23 -4.47 1.75
C HIS A 60 -12.09 -3.19 2.58
N THR A 61 -11.05 -2.40 2.31
CA THR A 61 -10.75 -1.12 2.98
C THR A 61 -10.61 -1.22 4.51
N TYR A 62 -10.13 -2.36 5.03
CA TYR A 62 -10.03 -2.57 6.48
C TYR A 62 -9.27 -1.45 7.20
N ALA A 63 -8.27 -0.81 6.56
CA ALA A 63 -7.48 0.28 7.12
C ALA A 63 -8.33 1.47 7.65
N LEU A 64 -9.57 1.67 7.17
CA LEU A 64 -10.44 2.76 7.62
C LEU A 64 -11.13 2.49 8.97
N PHE A 65 -11.16 1.26 9.45
CA PHE A 65 -11.91 0.88 10.67
C PHE A 65 -11.09 0.99 11.97
N HIS A 66 -10.20 1.99 12.07
CA HIS A 66 -9.28 2.17 13.19
C HIS A 66 -9.95 2.34 14.56
N LEU A 67 -11.21 2.76 14.62
CA LEU A 67 -11.97 2.83 15.87
C LEU A 67 -12.35 1.44 16.41
N TRP A 68 -12.54 0.46 15.53
CA TRP A 68 -13.10 -0.86 15.86
C TRP A 68 -12.11 -2.01 15.72
N SER A 69 -11.06 -1.86 14.91
CA SER A 69 -10.07 -2.90 14.67
C SER A 69 -8.66 -2.46 15.08
N PRO A 70 -7.96 -3.22 15.94
CA PRO A 70 -6.55 -2.98 16.23
C PRO A 70 -5.68 -3.19 14.99
N GLN A 71 -6.03 -4.13 14.11
CA GLN A 71 -5.33 -4.34 12.83
C GLN A 71 -5.39 -3.10 11.95
N SER A 72 -6.54 -2.42 11.91
CA SER A 72 -6.68 -1.14 11.19
C SER A 72 -5.82 -0.04 11.80
N ARG A 73 -5.66 0.03 13.13
CA ARG A 73 -4.73 0.98 13.77
C ARG A 73 -3.28 0.67 13.43
N CYS A 74 -2.91 -0.60 13.47
CA CYS A 74 -1.59 -1.07 13.11
C CYS A 74 -1.22 -0.68 11.67
N VAL A 75 -2.09 -0.95 10.69
CA VAL A 75 -1.80 -0.59 9.29
C VAL A 75 -1.76 0.92 9.08
N GLN A 76 -2.60 1.70 9.77
CA GLN A 76 -2.52 3.16 9.70
C GLN A 76 -1.18 3.69 10.23
N GLU A 77 -0.64 3.08 11.28
CA GLU A 77 0.69 3.44 11.79
C GLU A 77 1.79 3.06 10.79
N LYS A 78 1.73 1.87 10.18
CA LYS A 78 2.66 1.48 9.10
C LYS A 78 2.61 2.48 7.93
N ILE A 79 1.42 2.88 7.49
CA ILE A 79 1.25 3.89 6.43
C ILE A 79 1.87 5.22 6.85
N ARG A 80 1.63 5.67 8.09
CA ARG A 80 2.22 6.91 8.63
C ARG A 80 3.75 6.86 8.61
N LEU A 81 4.35 5.76 9.05
CA LEU A 81 5.79 5.58 9.05
C LEU A 81 6.35 5.55 7.63
N TRP A 82 5.72 4.79 6.73
CA TRP A 82 6.12 4.74 5.32
C TRP A 82 6.06 6.12 4.66
N ILE A 83 4.98 6.90 4.84
CA ILE A 83 4.89 8.28 4.32
C ILE A 83 6.05 9.13 4.85
N ARG A 84 6.39 9.02 6.14
CA ARG A 84 7.52 9.76 6.71
C ARG A 84 8.84 9.37 6.07
N GLU A 85 9.10 8.07 5.90
CA GLU A 85 10.30 7.58 5.23
C GLU A 85 10.39 8.13 3.80
N GLN A 86 9.30 8.06 3.03
CA GLN A 86 9.27 8.58 1.66
C GLN A 86 9.52 10.10 1.59
N LEU A 87 9.06 10.87 2.58
CA LEU A 87 9.33 12.30 2.67
C LEU A 87 10.74 12.62 3.17
N VAL A 88 11.29 11.83 4.09
CA VAL A 88 12.65 11.98 4.65
C VAL A 88 13.71 11.53 3.64
N ILE A 89 13.42 10.64 2.70
CA ILE A 89 14.34 10.34 1.60
C ILE A 89 14.57 11.58 0.71
N GLY A 90 13.71 12.61 0.79
CA GLY A 90 13.95 13.94 0.22
C GLY A 90 14.82 14.89 1.07
N ILE A 91 15.11 14.59 2.34
CA ILE A 91 15.85 15.44 3.29
C ILE A 91 16.66 14.54 4.26
N GLN A 92 17.98 14.48 4.09
CA GLN A 92 18.93 13.59 4.80
C GLN A 92 18.56 13.12 6.25
N SER A 93 18.70 11.79 6.43
CA SER A 93 18.40 10.89 7.56
C SER A 93 18.82 11.30 8.99
N THR A 94 17.98 10.92 9.97
CA THR A 94 18.42 10.30 11.24
C THR A 94 17.48 9.15 11.63
N SER A 95 17.93 7.92 11.42
CA SER A 95 17.22 6.66 11.72
C SER A 95 17.62 6.09 13.08
N GLU A 96 16.66 5.92 14.00
CA GLU A 96 16.77 4.92 15.10
C GLU A 96 15.48 4.73 15.94
N MET A 97 14.41 5.51 15.74
CA MET A 97 13.28 5.56 16.67
C MET A 97 11.97 4.88 16.21
N ASP A 98 11.88 4.45 14.94
CA ASP A 98 10.60 4.02 14.33
C ASP A 98 10.31 2.51 14.43
N SER A 99 11.32 1.65 14.64
CA SER A 99 11.14 0.19 14.72
C SER A 99 10.51 -0.31 16.02
N VAL A 100 10.60 0.48 17.10
CA VAL A 100 10.05 0.14 18.42
C VAL A 100 8.53 0.38 18.48
N VAL A 101 8.04 1.38 17.75
CA VAL A 101 6.62 1.80 17.79
C VAL A 101 5.72 0.78 17.09
N THR A 102 6.15 0.23 15.95
CA THR A 102 5.36 -0.74 15.18
C THR A 102 5.13 -2.04 15.94
N ASN A 103 6.14 -2.55 16.67
CA ASN A 103 6.02 -3.80 17.43
C ASN A 103 5.09 -3.69 18.65
N GLN A 104 4.89 -2.49 19.21
CA GLN A 104 4.06 -2.27 20.39
C GLN A 104 2.58 -2.01 20.07
N ILE A 105 2.25 -1.61 18.84
CA ILE A 105 0.88 -1.30 18.40
C ILE A 105 0.22 -2.47 17.66
N CYS A 106 1.03 -3.35 17.06
CA CYS A 106 0.59 -4.46 16.20
C CYS A 106 0.56 -5.84 16.88
N SER A 107 0.69 -5.90 18.22
CA SER A 107 0.65 -7.13 19.03
C SER A 107 -0.75 -7.45 19.57
#